data_AF-R7SDK3-F1
#
_entry.id   AF-R7SDK3-F1
#
_cell.length_a   1.000
_cell.length_b   1.000
_cell.length_c   1.000
_cell.angle_alpha   90.00
_cell.angle_beta   90.00
_cell.angle_gamma   90.00
#
_symmetry.space_group_name_H-M   'P 1'
#
loop_
_entity.id
_entity.type
_entity.pdbx_description
1 polymer ?
#
loop_
_entity_poly.entity_id
_entity_poly.type
_entity_poly.pdbx_seq_one_letter_code
_entity_poly.pdbx_strand_id
1 'polypeptide(L)'
;MTKGSALKVQRTRVYDSTCPGRAEKIAVAGKTLRVLRMLFSDDDSAHVRGSVPWKDVLKAFYELDFTVVKLRGGSAWGFSKGIVSFTCHEPHPDANLDFWKARKLGRRLNRRFGWTVDTFVQKL
;
A
#
# COMPACT_ATOMS: atom_id res chain seq x y z
N MET A 1 4.87 29.00 42.62
CA MET A 1 4.09 28.21 41.63
C MET A 1 4.67 28.44 40.24
N THR A 2 5.70 27.68 39.87
CA THR A 2 6.43 27.81 38.60
C THR A 2 5.81 26.90 37.55
N LYS A 3 5.26 27.47 36.48
CA LYS A 3 4.75 26.71 35.33
C LYS A 3 5.92 26.28 34.45
N GLY A 4 6.28 25.00 34.48
CA GLY A 4 7.20 24.40 33.53
C GLY A 4 6.53 24.26 32.16
N SER A 5 7.03 24.99 31.17
CA SER A 5 6.60 24.88 29.78
C SER A 5 7.32 23.70 29.14
N ALA A 6 6.57 22.66 28.75
CA ALA A 6 7.09 21.51 28.05
C ALA A 6 7.37 21.89 26.58
N LEU A 7 8.64 21.86 26.18
CA LEU A 7 9.07 21.95 24.79
C LEU A 7 8.42 20.83 23.98
N LYS A 8 7.56 21.18 23.03
CA LYS A 8 7.08 20.29 21.97
C LYS A 8 8.27 19.89 21.11
N VAL A 9 8.76 18.67 21.27
CA VAL A 9 9.68 18.04 20.33
C VAL A 9 8.91 17.81 19.03
N GLN A 10 9.10 18.70 18.06
CA GLN A 10 8.63 18.48 16.69
C GLN A 10 9.50 17.38 16.07
N ARG A 11 8.90 16.23 15.77
CA ARG A 11 9.56 15.19 14.96
C ARG A 11 9.82 15.76 13.57
N THR A 12 11.06 16.15 13.31
CA THR A 12 11.52 16.46 11.97
C THR A 12 11.52 15.17 11.15
N ARG A 13 10.74 15.15 10.06
CA ARG A 13 10.93 14.16 9.00
C ARG A 13 12.20 14.57 8.26
N VAL A 14 13.26 13.77 8.39
CA VAL A 14 14.38 13.83 7.45
C VAL A 14 13.83 13.34 6.12
N TYR A 15 13.55 14.28 5.22
CA TYR A 15 13.39 13.97 3.80
C TYR A 15 14.81 13.99 3.22
N ASP A 16 15.29 12.82 2.80
CA ASP A 16 16.51 12.75 2.00
C ASP A 16 16.26 13.53 0.71
N SER A 17 17.10 14.55 0.48
CA SER A 17 16.94 15.54 -0.57
C SER A 17 17.47 14.97 -1.88
N THR A 18 16.68 14.13 -2.55
CA THR A 18 16.90 13.82 -3.97
C THR A 18 16.19 14.86 -4.83
N CYS A 19 16.81 15.21 -5.97
CA CYS A 19 16.44 16.32 -6.85
C CYS A 19 14.93 16.46 -7.09
N PRO A 20 14.37 17.70 -7.11
CA PRO A 20 12.94 17.92 -7.28
C PRO A 20 12.57 17.69 -8.74
N GLY A 21 12.31 16.44 -9.11
CA GLY A 21 11.88 16.12 -10.47
C GLY A 21 11.71 14.64 -10.78
N ARG A 22 12.38 13.74 -10.06
CA ARG A 22 12.21 12.30 -10.27
C ARG A 22 12.08 11.60 -8.94
N ALA A 23 10.85 11.53 -8.44
CA ALA A 23 10.53 10.61 -7.35
C ALA A 23 11.09 9.22 -7.70
N GLU A 24 11.91 8.67 -6.81
CA GLU A 24 12.54 7.36 -6.98
C GLU A 24 11.47 6.32 -7.30
N LYS A 25 11.65 5.59 -8.39
CA LYS A 25 10.71 4.56 -8.83
C LYS A 25 11.02 3.27 -8.09
N ILE A 26 9.99 2.59 -7.60
CA ILE A 26 10.10 1.30 -6.95
C ILE A 26 9.99 0.22 -8.02
N ALA A 27 11.08 -0.51 -8.26
CA ALA A 27 11.08 -1.63 -9.19
C ALA A 27 10.43 -2.87 -8.54
N VAL A 28 9.48 -3.50 -9.23
CA VAL A 28 8.75 -4.70 -8.77
C VAL A 28 8.60 -5.73 -9.89
N ALA A 29 8.35 -6.99 -9.55
CA ALA A 29 8.03 -8.03 -10.52
C ALA A 29 6.76 -7.69 -11.32
N GLY A 30 6.66 -8.17 -12.57
CA GLY A 30 5.52 -7.88 -13.45
C GLY A 30 4.16 -8.27 -12.86
N LYS A 31 4.09 -9.37 -12.08
CA LYS A 31 2.86 -9.79 -11.38
C LYS A 31 2.46 -8.79 -10.30
N THR A 32 3.42 -8.33 -9.50
CA THR A 32 3.22 -7.28 -8.49
C THR A 32 2.80 -5.97 -9.13
N LEU A 33 3.43 -5.57 -10.24
CA LEU A 33 3.05 -4.37 -10.99
C LEU A 33 1.60 -4.44 -11.48
N ARG A 34 1.14 -5.61 -11.95
CA ARG A 34 -0.27 -5.79 -12.36
C ARG A 34 -1.23 -5.59 -11.18
N VAL A 35 -0.90 -6.14 -10.00
CA VAL A 35 -1.69 -5.91 -8.78
C VAL A 35 -1.74 -4.43 -8.43
N LEU A 36 -0.60 -3.75 -8.41
CA LEU A 36 -0.51 -2.33 -8.03
C LEU A 36 -1.23 -1.42 -9.03
N ARG A 37 -1.14 -1.71 -10.34
CA ARG A 37 -1.99 -1.05 -11.35
C ARG A 37 -3.47 -1.22 -11.01
N MET A 38 -3.89 -2.43 -10.66
CA MET A 38 -5.25 -2.66 -10.16
C MET A 38 -5.53 -2.07 -8.78
N LEU A 39 -4.59 -1.51 -8.03
CA LEU A 39 -4.92 -0.77 -6.81
C LEU A 39 -5.08 0.74 -7.11
N PHE A 40 -4.26 1.27 -8.01
CA PHE A 40 -4.11 2.71 -8.25
C PHE A 40 -4.72 3.23 -9.56
N SER A 41 -5.19 2.38 -10.48
CA SER A 41 -5.82 2.84 -11.72
C SER A 41 -7.16 3.53 -11.45
N ASP A 42 -7.34 4.74 -11.95
CA ASP A 42 -8.62 5.47 -11.91
C ASP A 42 -9.50 5.21 -13.15
N ASP A 43 -9.04 4.36 -14.06
CA ASP A 43 -9.78 3.99 -15.26
C ASP A 43 -10.91 3.00 -14.94
N ASP A 44 -12.15 3.44 -15.16
CA ASP A 44 -13.35 2.60 -15.03
C ASP A 44 -13.35 1.44 -16.04
N SER A 45 -12.64 1.51 -17.17
CA SER A 45 -12.47 0.35 -18.05
C SER A 45 -11.72 -0.81 -17.36
N ALA A 46 -10.94 -0.51 -16.30
CA ALA A 46 -10.31 -1.53 -15.47
C ALA A 46 -11.31 -2.31 -14.61
N HIS A 47 -12.58 -1.88 -14.49
CA HIS A 47 -13.68 -2.71 -13.93
C HIS A 47 -13.81 -4.03 -14.70
N VAL A 48 -13.56 -4.00 -16.02
CA VAL A 48 -13.65 -5.17 -16.92
C VAL A 48 -12.45 -6.12 -16.74
N ARG A 49 -11.30 -5.62 -16.27
CA ARG A 49 -10.05 -6.41 -16.14
C ARG A 49 -10.04 -7.47 -15.04
N GLY A 50 -11.15 -7.60 -14.30
CA GLY A 50 -11.39 -8.70 -13.37
C GLY A 50 -10.90 -8.42 -11.94
N SER A 51 -11.23 -9.36 -11.05
CA SER A 51 -10.85 -9.33 -9.64
C SER A 51 -9.39 -9.79 -9.47
N VAL A 52 -8.72 -9.30 -8.41
CA VAL A 52 -7.33 -9.65 -8.11
C VAL A 52 -7.31 -10.79 -7.10
N PRO A 53 -6.67 -11.94 -7.36
CA PRO A 53 -6.55 -13.00 -6.38
C PRO A 53 -5.89 -12.49 -5.09
N TRP A 54 -6.50 -12.76 -3.93
CA TRP A 54 -6.03 -12.27 -2.65
C TRP A 54 -4.57 -12.69 -2.37
N LYS A 55 -4.20 -13.91 -2.76
CA LYS A 55 -2.82 -14.42 -2.68
C LYS A 55 -1.81 -13.55 -3.44
N ASP A 56 -2.20 -12.94 -4.56
CA ASP A 56 -1.32 -12.10 -5.36
C ASP A 56 -1.18 -10.72 -4.71
N VAL A 57 -2.21 -10.25 -4.01
CA VAL A 57 -2.11 -9.08 -3.11
C VAL A 57 -1.10 -9.36 -2.01
N LEU A 58 -1.21 -10.48 -1.29
CA LEU A 58 -0.26 -10.83 -0.22
C LEU A 58 1.19 -10.85 -0.75
N LYS A 59 1.43 -11.50 -1.89
CA LYS A 59 2.76 -11.54 -2.54
C LYS A 59 3.28 -10.16 -2.95
N ALA A 60 2.41 -9.33 -3.52
CA ALA A 60 2.77 -7.96 -3.88
C ALA A 60 3.23 -7.15 -2.66
N PHE A 61 2.56 -7.32 -1.53
CA PHE A 61 2.93 -6.65 -0.28
C PHE A 61 4.22 -7.21 0.33
N TYR A 62 4.47 -8.52 0.27
CA TYR A 62 5.75 -9.10 0.66
C TYR A 62 6.92 -8.53 -0.17
N GLU A 63 6.75 -8.39 -1.49
CA GLU A 63 7.78 -7.80 -2.35
C GLU A 63 8.03 -6.31 -2.05
N LEU A 64 7.03 -5.60 -1.52
CA LEU A 64 7.16 -4.22 -1.06
C LEU A 64 7.68 -4.11 0.38
N ASP A 65 8.31 -5.16 0.92
CA ASP A 65 8.81 -5.29 2.30
C ASP A 65 7.77 -4.99 3.38
N PHE A 66 6.51 -5.37 3.15
CA PHE A 66 5.55 -5.41 4.23
C PHE A 66 5.68 -6.71 5.02
N THR A 67 5.56 -6.59 6.33
CA THR A 67 5.18 -7.71 7.17
C THR A 67 3.68 -7.95 6.99
N VAL A 68 3.33 -9.16 6.55
CA VAL A 68 1.94 -9.57 6.28
C VAL A 68 1.60 -10.76 7.17
N VAL A 69 0.59 -10.61 8.03
CA VAL A 69 0.23 -11.61 9.05
C VAL A 69 -1.28 -11.85 9.07
N LYS A 70 -1.70 -13.12 8.99
CA LYS A 70 -3.10 -13.50 9.24
C LYS A 70 -3.39 -13.37 10.73
N LEU A 71 -4.37 -12.55 11.08
CA LEU A 71 -4.76 -12.33 12.46
C LEU A 71 -5.59 -13.51 12.97
N ARG A 72 -5.42 -13.86 14.25
CA ARG A 72 -6.15 -14.97 14.86
C ARG A 72 -7.66 -14.71 14.80
N GLY A 73 -8.43 -15.76 14.52
CA GLY A 73 -9.89 -15.74 14.63
C GLY A 73 -10.68 -15.28 13.40
N GLY A 74 -10.10 -15.22 12.18
CA GLY A 74 -10.92 -14.97 10.99
C GLY A 74 -10.19 -14.66 9.68
N SER A 75 -10.84 -13.84 8.85
CA SER A 75 -10.38 -13.38 7.53
C SER A 75 -9.54 -12.08 7.59
N ALA A 76 -9.19 -11.60 8.77
CA ALA A 76 -8.44 -10.35 8.91
C ALA A 76 -6.93 -10.57 8.74
N TRP A 77 -6.29 -9.69 7.97
CA TRP A 77 -4.85 -9.67 7.74
C TRP A 77 -4.27 -8.32 8.15
N GLY A 78 -3.19 -8.36 8.94
CA GLY A 78 -2.38 -7.20 9.30
C GLY A 78 -1.25 -7.00 8.30
N PHE A 79 -1.05 -5.73 7.90
CA PHE A 79 0.02 -5.27 7.02
C PHE A 79 0.82 -4.19 7.76
N SER A 80 2.14 -4.27 7.78
CA SER A 80 2.99 -3.21 8.32
C SER A 80 4.28 -3.00 7.53
N LYS A 81 4.69 -1.74 7.39
CA LYS A 81 5.98 -1.31 6.82
C LYS A 81 6.48 -0.09 7.62
N GLY A 82 7.57 -0.25 8.35
CA GLY A 82 8.06 0.76 9.29
C GLY A 82 7.00 1.12 10.34
N ILE A 83 6.69 2.40 10.47
CA ILE A 83 5.67 2.91 11.42
C ILE A 83 4.24 2.85 10.87
N VAL A 84 4.05 2.46 9.62
CA VAL A 84 2.72 2.39 8.99
C VAL A 84 2.17 0.98 9.12
N SER A 85 0.96 0.86 9.66
CA SER A 85 0.24 -0.41 9.74
C SER A 85 -1.23 -0.25 9.39
N PHE A 86 -1.83 -1.35 8.92
CA PHE A 86 -3.26 -1.44 8.69
C PHE A 86 -3.78 -2.87 8.60
N THR A 87 -5.09 -3.04 8.83
CA THR A 87 -5.80 -4.30 8.62
C THR A 87 -6.61 -4.26 7.32
N CYS A 88 -6.66 -5.39 6.62
CA CYS A 88 -7.56 -5.65 5.50
C CYS A 88 -8.19 -7.03 5.67
N HIS A 89 -9.47 -7.16 5.29
CA HIS A 89 -10.14 -8.45 5.30
C HIS A 89 -9.94 -9.16 3.97
N GLU A 90 -9.51 -10.41 4.04
CA GLU A 90 -9.56 -11.37 2.95
C GLU A 90 -11.01 -11.47 2.44
N PRO A 91 -11.24 -11.22 1.15
CA PRO A 91 -12.57 -11.37 0.56
C PRO A 91 -13.11 -12.81 0.70
N HIS A 92 -14.43 -12.91 0.92
CA HIS A 92 -15.19 -14.16 1.07
C HIS A 92 -16.58 -13.98 0.40
N PRO A 93 -17.18 -15.01 -0.22
CA PRO A 93 -16.70 -16.40 -0.36
C PRO A 93 -15.51 -16.58 -1.30
N ASP A 94 -15.44 -15.76 -2.33
CA ASP A 94 -14.35 -15.82 -3.28
C ASP A 94 -13.16 -15.01 -2.77
N ALA A 95 -11.99 -15.64 -2.68
CA ALA A 95 -10.73 -15.02 -2.27
C ALA A 95 -10.15 -14.09 -3.36
N ASN A 96 -10.98 -13.25 -3.95
CA ASN A 96 -10.61 -12.28 -4.96
C ASN A 96 -11.03 -10.87 -4.51
N LEU A 97 -10.10 -9.93 -4.60
CA LEU A 97 -10.34 -8.52 -4.36
C LEU A 97 -11.03 -7.91 -5.58
N ASP A 98 -12.30 -7.55 -5.41
CA ASP A 98 -13.03 -6.81 -6.44
C ASP A 98 -12.44 -5.42 -6.68
N PHE A 99 -12.84 -4.80 -7.80
CA PHE A 99 -12.35 -3.49 -8.20
C PHE A 99 -12.52 -2.43 -7.11
N TRP A 100 -13.71 -2.35 -6.49
CA TRP A 100 -14.03 -1.28 -5.55
C TRP A 100 -13.20 -1.40 -4.27
N LYS A 101 -13.01 -2.62 -3.76
CA LYS A 101 -12.13 -2.91 -2.63
C LYS A 101 -10.67 -2.63 -2.99
N ALA A 102 -10.24 -2.99 -4.19
CA ALA A 102 -8.91 -2.69 -4.69
C ALA A 102 -8.64 -1.16 -4.73
N ARG A 103 -9.59 -0.35 -5.22
CA ARG A 103 -9.47 1.12 -5.20
C ARG A 103 -9.48 1.71 -3.80
N LYS A 104 -10.32 1.18 -2.90
CA LYS A 104 -10.31 1.60 -1.49
C LYS A 104 -8.94 1.35 -0.86
N LEU A 105 -8.32 0.22 -1.15
CA LEU A 105 -6.97 -0.11 -0.69
C LEU A 105 -5.91 0.82 -1.34
N GLY A 106 -5.95 1.05 -2.66
CA GLY A 106 -5.06 1.98 -3.33
C GLY A 106 -5.11 3.39 -2.76
N ARG A 107 -6.32 3.95 -2.55
CA ARG A 107 -6.49 5.26 -1.90
C ARG A 107 -5.93 5.28 -0.47
N ARG A 108 -6.05 4.17 0.27
CA ARG A 108 -5.45 4.06 1.60
C ARG A 108 -3.93 4.10 1.54
N LEU A 109 -3.32 3.40 0.58
CA LEU A 109 -1.87 3.40 0.37
C LEU A 109 -1.38 4.78 -0.09
N ASN A 110 -2.09 5.42 -1.00
CA ASN A 110 -1.77 6.78 -1.45
C ASN A 110 -1.72 7.76 -0.26
N ARG A 111 -2.72 7.76 0.63
CA ARG A 111 -2.72 8.63 1.82
C ARG A 111 -1.57 8.33 2.80
N ARG A 112 -1.09 7.08 2.85
CA ARG A 112 -0.05 6.66 3.81
C ARG A 112 1.37 6.82 3.28
N PHE A 113 1.56 6.63 1.98
CA PHE A 113 2.89 6.56 1.35
C PHE A 113 3.08 7.56 0.20
N GLY A 114 2.04 8.28 -0.23
CA GLY A 114 2.08 9.13 -1.42
C GLY A 114 2.12 8.35 -2.74
N TRP A 115 1.96 7.02 -2.69
CA TRP A 115 2.10 6.16 -3.86
C TRP A 115 0.97 6.32 -4.87
N THR A 116 1.33 6.30 -6.15
CA THR A 116 0.42 6.27 -7.30
C THR A 116 0.82 5.12 -8.23
N VAL A 117 0.10 4.93 -9.33
CA VAL A 117 0.49 3.96 -10.36
C VAL A 117 1.90 4.23 -10.90
N ASP A 118 2.28 5.51 -10.99
CA ASP A 118 3.58 5.93 -11.51
C ASP A 118 4.72 5.65 -10.52
N THR A 119 4.45 5.38 -9.25
CA THR A 119 5.51 5.05 -8.28
C THR A 119 6.25 3.76 -8.67
N PHE A 120 5.61 2.85 -9.41
CA PHE A 120 6.12 1.50 -9.64
C PHE A 120 6.53 1.27 -11.10
N VAL A 121 7.67 0.60 -11.27
CA VAL A 121 8.17 0.16 -12.58
C VAL A 121 8.42 -1.35 -12.55
N GLN A 122 8.39 -1.99 -13.71
CA GLN A 122 8.72 -3.40 -13.80
C GLN A 122 10.24 -3.58 -13.66
N LYS A 123 10.69 -4.50 -12.80
CA LYS A 123 12.07 -5.01 -12.80
C LYS A 123 12.39 -5.58 -14.18
N LEU A 124 13.48 -5.12 -14.78
CA LEU A 124 14.02 -5.67 -16.02
C LEU A 124 14.60 -7.07 -15.79
#